data_AF-A0A1R3JTC3-F1
#
_entry.id   AF-A0A1R3JTC3-F1
#
_cell.length_a   1.000
_cell.length_b   1.000
_cell.length_c   1.000
_cell.angle_alpha   90.00
_cell.angle_beta   90.00
_cell.angle_gamma   90.00
#
_symmetry.space_group_name_H-M   'P 1'
#
loop_
_entity.id
_entity.type
_entity.pdbx_description
1 polymer ?
#
loop_
_entity_poly.entity_id
_entity_poly.type
_entity_poly.pdbx_seq_one_letter_code
_entity_poly.pdbx_strand_id
1 'polypeptide(L)'
;MGCYRQFDFGKGADYSLLLQLKMNRGSSSTEASSWYSIQDQSQEDFVERLICQENQVCGQAVSMSRRAAATLLLAALAIAWWFRKKFTKSRPPLPPGPRGLPILGNLPFLKPDLNQYFHKLSQIYGPILKLELGSKTCIVVSSASVAKEVLKDHDAIFANRDPPITALIGTYGGSDIAWRPHGPELRKLRRIVVREVMSNTSLDASYALRRREVRSMVRCIHGKGGSPVEIGDQLFLTILNVILSMLWGGSLHGEERTGLGIEFRQLVKEFVELLGAPNISDLFPFLTRFDLQGVQSKMQKTFTWFDKIFESVITQRRKDVADHQQAEHQGKKKEEESKDFLQLLLELNQQQQGDYKSSLSMNQIKALLMV
;
A
#
# COMPACT_ATOMS: atom_id res chain seq x y z
N MET A 1 -11.27 46.92 22.21
CA MET A 1 -10.19 46.94 21.22
C MET A 1 -10.85 47.24 19.88
N GLY A 2 -11.05 48.48 19.45
CA GLY A 2 -10.02 49.51 19.24
C GLY A 2 -9.52 49.36 17.79
N CYS A 3 -10.22 49.97 16.83
CA CYS A 3 -9.76 50.06 15.44
C CYS A 3 -10.04 51.47 14.92
N TYR A 4 -9.17 52.41 15.29
CA TYR A 4 -9.01 53.66 14.57
C TYR A 4 -8.23 53.34 13.28
N ARG A 5 -8.79 53.65 12.12
CA ARG A 5 -8.03 53.87 10.90
C ARG A 5 -8.31 55.29 10.41
N GLN A 6 -7.32 56.15 10.62
CA GLN A 6 -7.13 57.40 9.88
C GLN A 6 -7.24 57.13 8.39
N PHE A 7 -8.12 57.87 7.69
CA PHE A 7 -8.01 58.07 6.26
C PHE A 7 -7.50 59.49 6.01
N ASP A 8 -6.24 59.52 5.58
CA ASP A 8 -5.51 60.66 5.07
C ASP A 8 -5.99 60.91 3.63
N PHE A 9 -6.58 62.07 3.35
CA PHE A 9 -6.72 62.59 1.98
C PHE A 9 -5.90 63.85 1.87
N GLY A 10 -4.66 63.65 1.39
CA GLY A 10 -3.75 64.72 1.06
C GLY A 10 -4.16 65.46 -0.21
N LYS A 11 -3.93 66.78 -0.13
CA LYS A 11 -3.59 67.73 -1.19
C LYS A 11 -4.66 68.07 -2.24
N GLY A 12 -5.10 69.33 -2.16
CA GLY A 12 -5.08 70.20 -3.33
C GLY A 12 -6.39 70.92 -3.62
N ALA A 13 -6.64 72.04 -2.93
CA ALA A 13 -7.13 73.26 -3.57
C ALA A 13 -6.88 74.44 -2.63
N ASP A 14 -6.02 75.33 -3.09
CA ASP A 14 -5.68 76.59 -2.47
C ASP A 14 -6.90 77.54 -2.55
N TYR A 15 -7.66 77.64 -1.46
CA TYR A 15 -8.83 78.54 -1.37
C TYR A 15 -8.44 80.02 -1.25
N SER A 16 -7.15 80.36 -1.31
CA SER A 16 -6.68 81.75 -1.24
C SER A 16 -6.78 82.51 -2.59
N LEU A 17 -7.14 81.85 -3.69
CA LEU A 17 -7.15 82.46 -5.04
C LEU A 17 -8.54 82.60 -5.69
N LEU A 18 -9.60 82.01 -5.12
CA LEU A 18 -10.97 82.15 -5.65
C LEU A 18 -11.77 83.30 -5.03
N LEU A 19 -11.24 83.98 -4.01
CA LEU A 19 -11.87 85.15 -3.39
C LEU A 19 -11.45 86.49 -3.99
N GLN A 20 -10.61 86.52 -5.03
CA GLN A 20 -10.25 87.76 -5.74
C GLN A 20 -10.85 87.95 -7.14
N LEU A 21 -11.57 86.97 -7.69
CA LEU A 21 -12.20 87.10 -9.03
C LEU A 21 -13.73 87.25 -9.01
N LYS A 22 -14.34 87.52 -7.85
CA LYS A 22 -15.78 87.84 -7.77
C LYS A 22 -16.11 89.05 -6.90
N MET A 23 -15.21 90.04 -6.86
CA MET A 23 -15.56 91.43 -6.51
C MET A 23 -15.96 92.27 -7.73
N ASN A 24 -16.61 91.68 -8.74
CA ASN A 24 -17.32 92.47 -9.74
C ASN A 24 -18.43 91.68 -10.43
N ARG A 25 -19.50 91.41 -9.68
CA ARG A 25 -20.89 91.31 -10.17
C ARG A 25 -21.76 91.04 -8.95
N GLY A 26 -22.55 92.05 -8.59
CA GLY A 26 -23.49 91.97 -7.48
C GLY A 26 -24.37 90.74 -7.61
N SER A 27 -24.33 89.88 -6.60
CA SER A 27 -25.33 88.86 -6.31
C SER A 27 -25.50 88.84 -4.79
N SER A 28 -26.75 88.77 -4.36
CA SER A 28 -27.21 89.03 -2.99
C SER A 28 -26.80 87.95 -2.00
N SER A 29 -26.78 88.33 -0.72
CA SER A 29 -26.50 87.49 0.46
C SER A 29 -27.39 86.25 0.66
N THR A 30 -28.39 86.05 -0.19
CA THR A 30 -29.32 84.90 -0.20
C THR A 30 -28.84 83.70 -1.00
N GLU A 31 -27.87 83.84 -1.92
CA GLU A 31 -27.36 82.68 -2.67
C GLU A 31 -26.28 81.92 -1.90
N ALA A 32 -25.41 82.62 -1.15
CA ALA A 32 -24.32 81.98 -0.41
C ALA A 32 -24.79 81.05 0.73
N SER A 33 -25.86 81.40 1.44
CA SER A 33 -26.47 80.57 2.49
C SER A 33 -27.16 79.33 1.93
N SER A 34 -27.73 79.41 0.72
CA SER A 34 -28.31 78.28 -0.01
C SER A 34 -27.24 77.26 -0.45
N TRP A 35 -26.08 77.73 -0.92
CA TRP A 35 -24.98 76.84 -1.28
C TRP A 35 -24.38 76.12 -0.07
N TYR A 36 -24.25 76.81 1.08
CA TYR A 36 -23.79 76.19 2.32
C TYR A 36 -24.79 75.15 2.85
N SER A 37 -26.09 75.43 2.85
CA SER A 37 -27.10 74.45 3.31
C SER A 37 -27.22 73.25 2.38
N ILE A 38 -27.09 73.43 1.06
CA ILE A 38 -27.08 72.32 0.09
C ILE A 38 -25.85 71.44 0.27
N GLN A 39 -24.69 72.04 0.59
CA GLN A 39 -23.44 71.30 0.79
C GLN A 39 -23.42 70.53 2.13
N ASP A 40 -24.03 71.09 3.18
CA ASP A 40 -24.21 70.45 4.49
C ASP A 40 -25.20 69.27 4.42
N GLN A 41 -26.36 69.48 3.78
CA GLN A 41 -27.35 68.43 3.52
C GLN A 41 -26.76 67.29 2.67
N SER A 42 -25.94 67.62 1.66
CA SER A 42 -25.26 66.62 0.83
C SER A 42 -24.18 65.84 1.59
N GLN A 43 -23.55 66.43 2.61
CA GLN A 43 -22.56 65.72 3.44
C GLN A 43 -23.24 64.80 4.45
N GLU A 44 -24.32 65.22 5.09
CA GLU A 44 -25.10 64.36 6.00
C GLU A 44 -25.70 63.16 5.26
N ASP A 45 -26.30 63.37 4.08
CA ASP A 45 -26.81 62.29 3.23
C ASP A 45 -25.71 61.31 2.79
N PHE A 46 -24.49 61.80 2.58
CA PHE A 46 -23.34 60.96 2.21
C PHE A 46 -22.83 60.14 3.40
N VAL A 47 -22.77 60.74 4.59
CA VAL A 47 -22.39 60.07 5.84
C VAL A 47 -23.42 59.02 6.25
N GLU A 48 -24.73 59.31 6.15
CA GLU A 48 -25.79 58.32 6.41
C GLU A 48 -25.73 57.13 5.43
N ARG A 49 -25.47 57.39 4.13
CA ARG A 49 -25.29 56.31 3.14
C ARG A 49 -24.07 55.45 3.45
N LEU A 50 -22.96 56.03 3.89
CA LEU A 50 -21.78 55.28 4.31
C LEU A 50 -22.04 54.44 5.58
N ILE A 51 -22.71 54.99 6.58
CA ILE A 51 -23.08 54.26 7.80
C ILE A 51 -24.06 53.12 7.48
N CYS A 52 -25.05 53.35 6.62
CA CYS A 52 -25.96 52.30 6.14
C CYS A 52 -25.20 51.20 5.37
N GLN A 53 -24.27 51.57 4.50
CA GLN A 53 -23.48 50.62 3.73
C GLN A 53 -22.53 49.80 4.63
N GLU A 54 -21.90 50.43 5.61
CA GLU A 54 -21.03 49.77 6.59
C GLU A 54 -21.83 48.83 7.52
N ASN A 55 -23.00 49.27 8.00
CA ASN A 55 -23.90 48.42 8.79
C ASN A 55 -24.47 47.25 7.98
N GLN A 56 -24.75 47.44 6.69
CA GLN A 56 -25.23 46.38 5.79
C GLN A 56 -24.14 45.35 5.49
N VAL A 57 -22.89 45.80 5.25
CA VAL A 57 -21.73 44.91 5.07
C VAL A 57 -21.40 44.16 6.37
N CYS A 58 -21.45 44.84 7.52
CA CYS A 58 -21.20 44.23 8.83
C CYS A 58 -22.30 43.21 9.19
N GLY A 59 -23.57 43.54 8.91
CA GLY A 59 -24.70 42.62 9.07
C GLY A 59 -24.61 41.39 8.16
N GLN A 60 -24.19 41.57 6.90
CA GLN A 60 -23.92 40.47 5.97
C GLN A 60 -22.77 39.58 6.45
N ALA A 61 -21.66 40.15 6.92
CA ALA A 61 -20.51 39.40 7.44
C ALA A 61 -20.87 38.58 8.70
N VAL A 62 -21.63 39.16 9.65
CA VAL A 62 -22.11 38.45 10.85
C VAL A 62 -23.09 37.34 10.48
N SER A 63 -23.97 37.57 9.49
CA SER A 63 -24.91 36.54 9.01
C SER A 63 -24.21 35.36 8.33
N MET A 64 -23.14 35.63 7.56
CA MET A 64 -22.32 34.59 6.92
C MET A 64 -21.54 33.77 7.95
N SER A 65 -20.98 34.42 8.96
CA SER A 65 -20.29 33.73 10.07
C SER A 65 -21.22 32.81 10.88
N ARG A 66 -22.45 33.27 11.17
CA ARG A 66 -23.47 32.43 11.84
C ARG A 66 -23.90 31.23 11.00
N ARG A 67 -24.05 31.40 9.68
CA ARG A 67 -24.35 30.29 8.76
C ARG A 67 -23.21 29.28 8.70
N ALA A 68 -21.96 29.73 8.64
CA ALA A 68 -20.79 28.85 8.65
C ALA A 68 -20.63 28.09 9.98
N ALA A 69 -20.87 28.75 11.12
CA ALA A 69 -20.86 28.08 12.43
C ALA A 69 -21.99 27.03 12.53
N ALA A 70 -23.19 27.34 12.04
CA ALA A 70 -24.31 26.41 12.02
C ALA A 70 -24.05 25.20 11.12
N THR A 71 -23.46 25.38 9.93
CA THR A 71 -23.10 24.26 9.05
C THR A 71 -22.01 23.37 9.66
N LEU A 72 -21.01 23.95 10.34
CA LEU A 72 -19.99 23.18 11.06
C LEU A 72 -20.57 22.39 12.24
N LEU A 73 -21.47 22.99 13.01
CA LEU A 73 -22.18 22.32 14.11
C LEU A 73 -23.07 21.18 13.60
N LEU A 74 -23.84 21.41 12.53
CA LEU A 74 -24.67 20.37 11.91
C LEU A 74 -23.82 19.24 11.32
N ALA A 75 -22.68 19.56 10.69
CA ALA A 75 -21.74 18.56 10.22
C ALA A 75 -21.16 17.74 11.39
N ALA A 76 -20.73 18.39 12.48
CA ALA A 76 -20.22 17.72 13.67
C ALA A 76 -21.27 16.81 14.33
N LEU A 77 -22.53 17.26 14.43
CA LEU A 77 -23.64 16.47 14.95
C LEU A 77 -24.01 15.31 14.02
N ALA A 78 -24.00 15.51 12.70
CA ALA A 78 -24.23 14.45 11.73
C ALA A 78 -23.12 13.39 11.78
N ILE A 79 -21.86 13.83 11.90
CA ILE A 79 -20.70 12.96 12.10
C ILE A 79 -20.84 12.18 13.42
N ALA A 80 -21.18 12.84 14.52
CA ALA A 80 -21.38 12.20 15.82
C ALA A 80 -22.54 11.20 15.80
N TRP A 81 -23.66 11.54 15.15
CA TRP A 81 -24.80 10.64 14.98
C TRP A 81 -24.46 9.43 14.10
N TRP A 82 -23.74 9.64 13.00
CA TRP A 82 -23.24 8.58 12.14
C TRP A 82 -22.31 7.62 12.90
N PHE A 83 -21.38 8.16 13.69
CA PHE A 83 -20.54 7.37 14.58
C PHE A 83 -21.39 6.58 15.59
N ARG A 84 -22.33 7.23 16.29
CA ARG A 84 -23.22 6.56 17.24
C ARG A 84 -23.96 5.40 16.58
N LYS A 85 -24.57 5.61 15.41
CA LYS A 85 -25.30 4.56 14.67
C LYS A 85 -24.40 3.41 14.20
N LYS A 86 -23.13 3.71 13.86
CA LYS A 86 -22.12 2.70 13.51
C LYS A 86 -21.71 1.85 14.73
N PHE A 87 -21.72 2.43 15.92
CA PHE A 87 -21.37 1.77 17.19
C PHE A 87 -22.57 1.09 17.88
N THR A 88 -23.82 1.38 17.51
CA THR A 88 -25.04 0.79 18.13
C THR A 88 -25.58 -0.45 17.43
N LYS A 89 -24.98 -0.93 16.34
CA LYS A 89 -25.38 -2.23 15.77
C LYS A 89 -25.01 -3.33 16.78
N SER A 90 -26.01 -4.06 17.27
CA SER A 90 -25.82 -5.26 18.09
C SER A 90 -24.95 -6.24 17.30
N ARG A 91 -23.69 -6.36 17.71
CA ARG A 91 -22.77 -7.36 17.17
C ARG A 91 -22.89 -8.59 18.07
N PRO A 92 -22.82 -9.81 17.53
CA PRO A 92 -22.63 -11.00 18.36
C PRO A 92 -21.48 -10.77 19.34
N PRO A 93 -21.50 -11.41 20.52
CA PRO A 93 -20.46 -11.20 21.52
C PRO A 93 -19.10 -11.51 20.88
N LEU A 94 -18.28 -10.47 20.75
CA LEU A 94 -16.92 -10.62 20.26
C LEU A 94 -16.02 -11.02 21.45
N PRO A 95 -14.88 -11.67 21.17
CA PRO A 95 -13.88 -11.93 22.19
C PRO A 95 -13.47 -10.65 22.93
N PRO A 96 -13.02 -10.76 24.20
CA PRO A 96 -12.53 -9.63 24.96
C PRO A 96 -11.30 -9.00 24.29
N GLY A 97 -11.00 -7.74 24.63
CA GLY A 97 -9.81 -7.07 24.09
C GLY A 97 -9.69 -5.62 24.55
N PRO A 98 -8.53 -4.99 24.33
CA PRO A 98 -8.34 -3.60 24.68
C PRO A 98 -9.29 -2.69 23.89
N ARG A 99 -9.72 -1.61 24.54
CA ARG A 99 -10.58 -0.60 23.91
C ARG A 99 -9.71 0.30 23.03
N GLY A 100 -9.99 0.31 21.73
CA GLY A 100 -9.35 1.19 20.77
C GLY A 100 -9.98 2.59 20.71
N LEU A 101 -9.26 3.53 20.11
CA LEU A 101 -9.77 4.86 19.78
C LEU A 101 -10.82 4.79 18.66
N PRO A 102 -11.72 5.79 18.55
CA PRO A 102 -12.59 5.93 17.38
C PRO A 102 -11.76 5.97 16.09
N ILE A 103 -12.24 5.29 15.04
CA ILE A 103 -11.63 5.20 13.69
C ILE A 103 -10.31 4.41 13.64
N LEU A 104 -9.33 4.72 14.49
CA LEU A 104 -8.00 4.11 14.47
C LEU A 104 -7.95 2.74 15.18
N GLY A 105 -8.87 2.49 16.12
CA GLY A 105 -8.83 1.31 16.95
C GLY A 105 -7.59 1.30 17.85
N ASN A 106 -6.88 0.18 17.85
CA ASN A 106 -5.69 -0.06 18.67
C ASN A 106 -4.38 0.31 17.97
N LEU A 107 -4.40 0.80 16.73
CA LEU A 107 -3.19 1.12 15.96
C LEU A 107 -2.18 2.00 16.73
N PRO A 108 -2.60 3.10 17.40
CA PRO A 108 -1.64 3.96 18.11
C PRO A 108 -1.00 3.32 19.34
N PHE A 109 -1.54 2.19 19.80
CA PHE A 109 -1.07 1.47 20.98
C PHE A 109 -0.28 0.20 20.64
N LEU A 110 -0.11 -0.10 19.34
CA LEU A 110 0.71 -1.22 18.89
C LEU A 110 2.18 -0.98 19.22
N LYS A 111 2.88 -2.06 19.58
CA LYS A 111 4.32 -2.06 19.82
C LYS A 111 5.04 -2.82 18.69
N PRO A 112 6.29 -2.46 18.33
CA PRO A 112 7.02 -3.09 17.23
C PRO A 112 7.11 -4.62 17.32
N ASP A 113 7.37 -5.15 18.53
CA ASP A 113 7.39 -6.59 18.78
C ASP A 113 5.98 -7.18 18.91
N LEU A 114 5.26 -7.25 17.79
CA LEU A 114 3.84 -7.64 17.75
C LEU A 114 3.59 -8.99 18.43
N ASN A 115 4.43 -9.99 18.22
CA ASN A 115 4.28 -11.31 18.85
C ASN A 115 4.34 -11.24 20.39
N GLN A 116 5.31 -10.50 20.93
CA GLN A 116 5.43 -10.32 22.38
C GLN A 116 4.30 -9.45 22.95
N TYR A 117 3.91 -8.41 22.20
CA TYR A 117 2.80 -7.54 22.56
C TYR A 117 1.48 -8.31 22.64
N PHE A 118 1.17 -9.13 21.62
CA PHE A 118 0.00 -10.00 21.58
C PHE A 118 0.01 -11.04 22.69
N HIS A 119 1.17 -11.64 22.98
CA HIS A 119 1.31 -12.56 24.11
C HIS A 119 1.01 -11.87 25.45
N LYS A 120 1.51 -10.65 25.68
CA LYS A 120 1.19 -9.88 26.91
C LYS A 120 -0.30 -9.58 27.02
N LEU A 121 -0.96 -9.24 25.91
CA LEU A 121 -2.41 -9.03 25.89
C LEU A 121 -3.18 -10.32 26.18
N SER A 122 -2.72 -11.47 25.71
CA SER A 122 -3.42 -12.75 25.96
C SER A 122 -3.34 -13.19 27.42
N GLN A 123 -2.31 -12.77 28.16
CA GLN A 123 -2.28 -12.95 29.61
C GLN A 123 -3.36 -12.14 30.35
N ILE A 124 -3.86 -11.05 29.75
CA ILE A 124 -4.87 -10.16 30.36
C ILE A 124 -6.28 -10.52 29.90
N TYR A 125 -6.45 -10.73 28.59
CA TYR A 125 -7.76 -10.92 27.95
C TYR A 125 -8.09 -12.39 27.68
N GLY A 126 -7.13 -13.30 27.85
CA GLY A 126 -7.31 -14.72 27.60
C GLY A 126 -6.82 -15.18 26.20
N PRO A 127 -7.05 -16.46 25.87
CA PRO A 127 -6.44 -17.13 24.71
C PRO A 127 -7.02 -16.68 23.35
N ILE A 128 -8.17 -16.02 23.35
CA ILE A 128 -8.81 -15.43 22.18
C ILE A 128 -9.10 -13.98 22.50
N LEU A 129 -8.45 -13.06 21.80
CA LEU A 129 -8.63 -11.63 22.03
C LEU A 129 -8.86 -10.87 20.73
N LYS A 130 -9.56 -9.75 20.85
CA LYS A 130 -9.91 -8.88 19.74
C LYS A 130 -9.06 -7.60 19.74
N LEU A 131 -8.59 -7.22 18.56
CA LEU A 131 -8.01 -5.91 18.26
C LEU A 131 -8.73 -5.27 17.08
N GLU A 132 -9.17 -4.02 17.22
CA GLU A 132 -9.55 -3.19 16.06
C GLU A 132 -8.28 -2.54 15.48
N LEU A 133 -8.01 -2.72 14.18
CA LEU A 133 -6.89 -2.13 13.46
C LEU A 133 -7.45 -1.27 12.31
N GLY A 134 -7.66 0.01 12.59
CA GLY A 134 -8.35 0.91 11.66
C GLY A 134 -9.78 0.44 11.38
N SER A 135 -10.05 0.09 10.12
CA SER A 135 -11.37 -0.44 9.72
C SER A 135 -11.51 -1.96 9.84
N LYS A 136 -10.42 -2.68 10.17
CA LYS A 136 -10.38 -4.14 10.25
C LYS A 136 -10.47 -4.63 11.70
N THR A 137 -11.22 -5.71 11.92
CA THR A 137 -11.22 -6.42 13.20
C THR A 137 -10.27 -7.61 13.10
N CYS A 138 -9.26 -7.63 13.95
CA CYS A 138 -8.27 -8.70 14.07
C CYS A 138 -8.58 -9.55 15.30
N ILE A 139 -8.59 -10.87 15.15
CA ILE A 139 -8.70 -11.83 16.25
C ILE A 139 -7.34 -12.51 16.41
N VAL A 140 -6.80 -12.45 17.61
CA VAL A 140 -5.54 -13.08 17.96
C VAL A 140 -5.82 -14.34 18.75
N VAL A 141 -5.27 -15.46 18.28
CA VAL A 141 -5.32 -16.77 18.93
C VAL A 141 -3.96 -17.05 19.55
N SER A 142 -3.93 -17.28 20.86
CA SER A 142 -2.70 -17.38 21.66
C SER A 142 -2.56 -18.67 22.46
N SER A 143 -3.30 -19.72 22.10
CA SER A 143 -3.18 -21.04 22.74
C SER A 143 -3.18 -22.17 21.71
N ALA A 144 -2.48 -23.26 22.04
CA ALA A 144 -2.38 -24.42 21.15
C ALA A 144 -3.74 -25.13 20.95
N SER A 145 -4.57 -25.21 21.99
CA SER A 145 -5.91 -25.82 21.91
C SER A 145 -6.80 -25.06 20.94
N VAL A 146 -6.89 -23.73 21.08
CA VAL A 146 -7.70 -22.91 20.17
C VAL A 146 -7.08 -22.87 18.77
N ALA A 147 -5.75 -22.81 18.65
CA ALA A 147 -5.10 -22.87 17.34
C ALA A 147 -5.42 -24.17 16.60
N LYS A 148 -5.50 -25.31 17.31
CA LYS A 148 -5.95 -26.58 16.74
C LYS A 148 -7.41 -26.48 16.27
N GLU A 149 -8.30 -25.92 17.07
CA GLU A 149 -9.70 -25.74 16.66
C GLU A 149 -9.80 -24.91 15.36
N VAL A 150 -9.05 -23.81 15.26
CA VAL A 150 -9.07 -22.92 14.09
C VAL A 150 -8.39 -23.52 12.86
N LEU A 151 -7.20 -24.11 13.04
CA LEU A 151 -6.34 -24.55 11.92
C LEU A 151 -6.55 -26.01 11.52
N LYS A 152 -7.30 -26.79 12.30
CA LYS A 152 -7.57 -28.21 12.02
C LYS A 152 -9.05 -28.54 12.06
N ASP A 153 -9.72 -28.28 13.18
CA ASP A 153 -11.10 -28.76 13.38
C ASP A 153 -12.11 -27.91 12.56
N HIS A 154 -11.80 -26.64 12.32
CA HIS A 154 -12.57 -25.69 11.50
C HIS A 154 -11.73 -25.07 10.37
N ASP A 155 -10.74 -25.79 9.87
CA ASP A 155 -9.76 -25.31 8.90
C ASP A 155 -10.39 -24.71 7.63
N ALA A 156 -11.45 -25.34 7.10
CA ALA A 156 -12.15 -24.90 5.90
C ALA A 156 -12.82 -23.52 6.06
N ILE A 157 -13.27 -23.18 7.28
CA ILE A 157 -13.90 -21.89 7.58
C ILE A 157 -12.85 -20.78 7.62
N PHE A 158 -11.68 -21.07 8.18
CA PHE A 158 -10.59 -20.10 8.39
C PHE A 158 -9.47 -20.19 7.35
N ALA A 159 -9.67 -20.95 6.27
CA ALA A 159 -8.64 -21.16 5.24
C ALA A 159 -8.35 -19.94 4.36
N ASN A 160 -9.28 -18.98 4.31
CA ASN A 160 -9.12 -17.76 3.52
C ASN A 160 -8.19 -16.76 4.19
N ARG A 161 -7.52 -15.94 3.37
CA ARG A 161 -6.58 -14.91 3.80
C ARG A 161 -7.07 -13.53 3.40
N ASP A 162 -6.60 -12.54 4.12
CA ASP A 162 -6.77 -11.12 3.82
C ASP A 162 -5.44 -10.57 3.27
N PRO A 163 -5.20 -10.68 1.95
CA PRO A 163 -3.92 -10.30 1.37
C PRO A 163 -3.73 -8.78 1.41
N PRO A 164 -2.52 -8.29 1.75
CA PRO A 164 -2.20 -6.88 1.52
C PRO A 164 -2.20 -6.57 0.01
N ILE A 165 -2.41 -5.32 -0.36
CA ILE A 165 -2.41 -4.88 -1.77
C ILE A 165 -1.09 -5.24 -2.47
N THR A 166 0.02 -5.20 -1.75
CA THR A 166 1.35 -5.59 -2.26
C THR A 166 1.42 -7.06 -2.62
N ALA A 167 0.79 -7.94 -1.83
CA ALA A 167 0.71 -9.35 -2.16
C ALA A 167 -0.06 -9.56 -3.46
N LEU A 168 -1.23 -8.93 -3.61
CA LEU A 168 -2.03 -9.05 -4.82
C LEU A 168 -1.26 -8.59 -6.07
N ILE A 169 -0.56 -7.46 -6.00
CA ILE A 169 0.27 -6.97 -7.11
C ILE A 169 1.43 -7.93 -7.38
N GLY A 170 2.17 -8.29 -6.33
CA GLY A 170 3.40 -9.07 -6.41
C GLY A 170 3.22 -10.52 -6.84
N THR A 171 1.99 -11.05 -6.82
CA THR A 171 1.70 -12.47 -7.07
C THR A 171 0.63 -12.70 -8.12
N TYR A 172 0.58 -11.83 -9.14
CA TYR A 172 -0.35 -11.97 -10.28
C TYR A 172 -1.83 -12.02 -9.83
N GLY A 173 -2.21 -11.13 -8.93
CA GLY A 173 -3.56 -11.04 -8.36
C GLY A 173 -3.84 -12.07 -7.27
N GLY A 174 -2.83 -12.58 -6.55
CA GLY A 174 -3.00 -13.67 -5.59
C GLY A 174 -3.23 -15.01 -6.28
N SER A 175 -2.53 -15.24 -7.40
CA SER A 175 -2.66 -16.47 -8.19
C SER A 175 -1.77 -17.62 -7.69
N ASP A 176 -1.00 -17.38 -6.64
CA ASP A 176 -0.06 -18.31 -6.01
C ASP A 176 -0.72 -19.19 -4.92
N ILE A 177 0.07 -19.98 -4.19
CA ILE A 177 -0.40 -20.89 -3.13
C ILE A 177 -0.52 -20.23 -1.74
N ALA A 178 0.10 -19.07 -1.54
CA ALA A 178 0.15 -18.34 -0.29
C ALA A 178 -1.04 -17.39 -0.13
N TRP A 179 -1.51 -16.71 -1.19
CA TRP A 179 -2.58 -15.70 -1.09
C TRP A 179 -3.92 -16.07 -1.74
N ARG A 180 -3.93 -17.09 -2.61
CA ARG A 180 -5.17 -17.50 -3.29
C ARG A 180 -6.25 -17.95 -2.29
N PRO A 181 -7.51 -17.52 -2.48
CA PRO A 181 -8.63 -17.99 -1.66
C PRO A 181 -8.77 -19.51 -1.67
N HIS A 182 -9.29 -20.06 -0.58
CA HIS A 182 -9.55 -21.49 -0.47
C HIS A 182 -10.55 -21.95 -1.54
N GLY A 183 -10.18 -22.99 -2.29
CA GLY A 183 -11.01 -23.50 -3.36
C GLY A 183 -10.32 -24.61 -4.16
N PRO A 184 -10.99 -25.16 -5.19
CA PRO A 184 -10.45 -26.22 -6.03
C PRO A 184 -9.10 -25.86 -6.66
N GLU A 185 -8.95 -24.62 -7.11
CA GLU A 185 -7.72 -24.14 -7.75
C GLU A 185 -6.53 -24.10 -6.78
N LEU A 186 -6.72 -23.62 -5.54
CA LEU A 186 -5.65 -23.65 -4.52
C LEU A 186 -5.23 -25.10 -4.21
N ARG A 187 -6.21 -26.01 -4.08
CA ARG A 187 -5.93 -27.43 -3.85
C ARG A 187 -5.17 -28.07 -5.01
N LYS A 188 -5.49 -27.69 -6.25
CA LYS A 188 -4.76 -28.11 -7.46
C LYS A 188 -3.30 -27.66 -7.40
N LEU A 189 -3.05 -26.36 -7.20
CA LEU A 189 -1.68 -25.82 -7.13
C LEU A 189 -0.86 -26.47 -6.00
N ARG A 190 -1.44 -26.59 -4.79
CA ARG A 190 -0.75 -27.26 -3.66
C ARG A 190 -0.41 -28.72 -3.98
N ARG A 191 -1.32 -29.45 -4.64
CA ARG A 191 -1.06 -30.83 -5.03
C ARG A 191 0.12 -30.92 -6.01
N ILE A 192 0.17 -30.03 -7.00
CA ILE A 192 1.28 -29.98 -7.98
C ILE A 192 2.59 -29.70 -7.25
N VAL A 193 2.64 -28.66 -6.41
CA VAL A 193 3.85 -28.31 -5.65
C VAL A 193 4.30 -29.50 -4.78
N VAL A 194 3.39 -30.13 -4.02
CA VAL A 194 3.77 -31.24 -3.14
C VAL A 194 4.23 -32.47 -3.92
N ARG A 195 3.54 -32.85 -5.00
CA ARG A 195 3.83 -34.09 -5.73
C ARG A 195 5.00 -33.97 -6.69
N GLU A 196 5.19 -32.80 -7.26
CA GLU A 196 6.12 -32.63 -8.36
C GLU A 196 7.34 -31.80 -7.95
N VAL A 197 7.15 -30.77 -7.11
CA VAL A 197 8.24 -29.90 -6.67
C VAL A 197 8.90 -30.43 -5.39
N MET A 198 8.10 -30.84 -4.42
CA MET A 198 8.57 -31.26 -3.09
C MET A 198 8.60 -32.78 -2.89
N SER A 199 8.54 -33.58 -3.96
CA SER A 199 8.66 -35.03 -3.86
C SER A 199 10.11 -35.46 -3.60
N ASN A 200 10.29 -36.64 -3.00
CA ASN A 200 11.61 -37.20 -2.77
C ASN A 200 12.43 -37.28 -4.07
N THR A 201 11.81 -37.72 -5.17
CA THR A 201 12.47 -37.80 -6.48
C THR A 201 13.01 -36.44 -6.94
N SER A 202 12.21 -35.38 -6.86
CA SER A 202 12.65 -34.04 -7.29
C SER A 202 13.67 -33.43 -6.34
N LEU A 203 13.55 -33.70 -5.04
CA LEU A 203 14.53 -33.32 -4.05
C LEU A 203 15.87 -34.05 -4.28
N ASP A 204 15.86 -35.33 -4.63
CA ASP A 204 17.06 -36.11 -4.94
C ASP A 204 17.72 -35.64 -6.25
N ALA A 205 16.92 -35.38 -7.29
CA ALA A 205 17.41 -34.84 -8.57
C ALA A 205 18.16 -33.51 -8.39
N SER A 206 17.71 -32.66 -7.47
CA SER A 206 18.33 -31.37 -7.18
C SER A 206 19.44 -31.43 -6.11
N TYR A 207 19.80 -32.61 -5.60
CA TYR A 207 20.82 -32.77 -4.56
C TYR A 207 22.18 -32.17 -4.96
N ALA A 208 22.64 -32.46 -6.19
CA ALA A 208 23.94 -31.97 -6.67
C ALA A 208 24.01 -30.44 -6.71
N LEU A 209 22.91 -29.78 -7.11
CA LEU A 209 22.80 -28.32 -7.13
C LEU A 209 22.88 -27.75 -5.71
N ARG A 210 22.08 -28.29 -4.77
CA ARG A 210 22.13 -27.85 -3.36
C ARG A 210 23.51 -28.02 -2.76
N ARG A 211 24.13 -29.19 -2.98
CA ARG A 211 25.47 -29.50 -2.48
C ARG A 211 26.52 -28.55 -3.05
N ARG A 212 26.43 -28.17 -4.32
CA ARG A 212 27.34 -27.22 -4.97
C ARG A 212 27.29 -25.85 -4.30
N GLU A 213 26.09 -25.30 -4.11
CA GLU A 213 25.93 -23.96 -3.53
C GLU A 213 26.38 -23.92 -2.07
N VAL A 214 26.05 -24.95 -1.27
CA VAL A 214 26.52 -25.06 0.13
C VAL A 214 28.05 -25.18 0.20
N ARG A 215 28.68 -25.98 -0.68
CA ARG A 215 30.15 -26.06 -0.75
C ARG A 215 30.80 -24.74 -1.16
N SER A 216 30.13 -23.98 -2.04
CA SER A 216 30.59 -22.64 -2.42
C SER A 216 30.60 -21.70 -1.21
N MET A 217 29.52 -21.69 -0.43
CA MET A 217 29.42 -20.94 0.82
C MET A 217 30.52 -21.31 1.81
N VAL A 218 30.72 -22.60 2.07
CA VAL A 218 31.76 -23.08 3.01
C VAL A 218 33.15 -22.63 2.57
N ARG A 219 33.47 -22.72 1.26
CA ARG A 219 34.74 -22.22 0.72
C ARG A 219 34.89 -20.71 0.88
N CYS A 220 33.84 -19.94 0.64
CA CYS A 220 33.82 -18.49 0.85
C CYS A 220 34.13 -18.13 2.30
N ILE A 221 33.47 -18.77 3.26
CA ILE A 221 33.69 -18.54 4.70
C ILE A 221 35.11 -18.94 5.11
N HIS A 222 35.56 -20.12 4.68
CA HIS A 222 36.90 -20.61 4.99
C HIS A 222 38.00 -19.68 4.43
N GLY A 223 37.81 -19.15 3.22
CA GLY A 223 38.74 -18.21 2.60
C GLY A 223 38.88 -16.87 3.33
N LYS A 224 37.94 -16.52 4.21
CA LYS A 224 37.97 -15.31 5.05
C LYS A 224 38.63 -15.53 6.41
N GLY A 225 39.40 -16.62 6.59
CA GLY A 225 40.01 -17.00 7.86
C GLY A 225 40.61 -15.83 8.64
N GLY A 226 40.17 -15.65 9.88
CA GLY A 226 40.59 -14.56 10.77
C GLY A 226 39.82 -13.24 10.62
N SER A 227 38.99 -13.06 9.60
CA SER A 227 38.16 -11.86 9.39
C SER A 227 36.73 -12.05 9.92
N PRO A 228 36.06 -10.99 10.42
CA PRO A 228 34.63 -11.02 10.71
C PRO A 228 33.82 -11.38 9.46
N VAL A 229 32.79 -12.22 9.64
CA VAL A 229 31.87 -12.64 8.57
C VAL A 229 30.43 -12.41 8.99
N GLU A 230 29.67 -11.71 8.15
CA GLU A 230 28.22 -11.56 8.32
C GLU A 230 27.49 -12.82 7.84
N ILE A 231 27.22 -13.72 8.80
CA ILE A 231 26.62 -15.04 8.51
C ILE A 231 25.20 -14.91 7.94
N GLY A 232 24.42 -13.92 8.39
CA GLY A 232 23.05 -13.70 7.93
C GLY A 232 22.98 -13.47 6.42
N ASP A 233 23.78 -12.52 5.93
CA ASP A 233 23.90 -12.24 4.49
C ASP A 233 24.44 -13.46 3.74
N GLN A 234 25.49 -14.11 4.25
CA GLN A 234 26.07 -15.26 3.57
C GLN A 234 25.08 -16.44 3.44
N LEU A 235 24.25 -16.68 4.46
CA LEU A 235 23.19 -17.69 4.43
C LEU A 235 22.05 -17.30 3.46
N PHE A 236 21.59 -16.05 3.54
CA PHE A 236 20.57 -15.53 2.62
C PHE A 236 21.00 -15.70 1.16
N LEU A 237 22.24 -15.31 0.85
CA LEU A 237 22.80 -15.43 -0.48
C LEU A 237 22.84 -16.87 -0.98
N THR A 238 23.18 -17.80 -0.08
CA THR A 238 23.31 -19.23 -0.39
C THR A 238 21.94 -19.87 -0.61
N ILE A 239 20.96 -19.58 0.24
CA ILE A 239 19.59 -20.08 0.08
C ILE A 239 18.99 -19.58 -1.25
N LEU A 240 19.21 -18.31 -1.57
CA LEU A 240 18.74 -17.76 -2.85
C LEU A 240 19.38 -18.47 -4.04
N ASN A 241 20.70 -18.72 -4.01
CA ASN A 241 21.38 -19.45 -5.08
C ASN A 241 20.89 -20.89 -5.21
N VAL A 242 20.57 -21.54 -4.10
CA VAL A 242 19.98 -22.87 -4.08
C VAL A 242 18.63 -22.86 -4.77
N ILE A 243 17.73 -21.95 -4.38
CA ILE A 243 16.40 -21.81 -4.96
C ILE A 243 16.49 -21.50 -6.45
N LEU A 244 17.30 -20.52 -6.85
CA LEU A 244 17.48 -20.15 -8.26
C LEU A 244 18.05 -21.29 -9.11
N SER A 245 19.05 -22.01 -8.58
CA SER A 245 19.62 -23.17 -9.27
C SER A 245 18.60 -24.29 -9.43
N MET A 246 17.75 -24.49 -8.42
CA MET A 246 16.67 -25.47 -8.44
C MET A 246 15.54 -25.10 -9.39
N LEU A 247 15.17 -23.81 -9.48
CA LEU A 247 14.08 -23.34 -10.32
C LEU A 247 14.47 -23.33 -11.80
N TRP A 248 15.69 -22.91 -12.15
CA TRP A 248 16.09 -22.63 -13.54
C TRP A 248 17.25 -23.48 -14.04
N GLY A 249 17.70 -24.49 -13.28
CA GLY A 249 18.70 -25.48 -13.72
C GLY A 249 20.10 -24.92 -13.99
N GLY A 250 20.33 -23.63 -13.75
CA GLY A 250 21.56 -22.95 -14.15
C GLY A 250 21.54 -22.34 -15.55
N SER A 251 20.36 -22.13 -16.14
CA SER A 251 20.14 -21.45 -17.44
C SER A 251 20.77 -20.05 -17.53
N LEU A 252 21.11 -19.42 -16.39
CA LEU A 252 21.97 -18.24 -16.35
C LEU A 252 23.45 -18.67 -16.34
N HIS A 253 24.21 -18.35 -17.38
CA HIS A 253 25.63 -18.69 -17.51
C HIS A 253 26.56 -17.49 -17.23
N GLY A 254 27.77 -17.77 -16.73
CA GLY A 254 28.89 -16.82 -16.70
C GLY A 254 28.69 -15.51 -15.91
N GLU A 255 29.19 -14.40 -16.48
CA GLU A 255 29.13 -13.04 -15.92
C GLU A 255 27.70 -12.51 -15.80
N GLU A 256 26.81 -12.94 -16.71
CA GLU A 256 25.39 -12.56 -16.74
C GLU A 256 24.65 -13.05 -15.48
N ARG A 257 24.96 -14.27 -15.01
CA ARG A 257 24.47 -14.79 -13.72
C ARG A 257 24.95 -13.97 -12.52
N THR A 258 26.15 -13.38 -12.61
CA THR A 258 26.77 -12.67 -11.49
C THR A 258 26.20 -11.26 -11.36
N GLY A 259 26.07 -10.53 -12.48
CA GLY A 259 25.44 -9.21 -12.53
C GLY A 259 23.93 -9.25 -12.25
N LEU A 260 23.19 -10.08 -12.98
CA LEU A 260 21.75 -10.29 -12.74
C LEU A 260 21.49 -10.83 -11.34
N GLY A 261 22.40 -11.65 -10.80
CA GLY A 261 22.27 -12.20 -9.46
C GLY A 261 22.28 -11.13 -8.36
N ILE A 262 23.06 -10.06 -8.50
CA ILE A 262 23.10 -8.96 -7.51
C ILE A 262 21.80 -8.15 -7.55
N GLU A 263 21.35 -7.77 -8.74
CA GLU A 263 20.10 -7.03 -8.92
C GLU A 263 18.88 -7.86 -8.47
N PHE A 264 18.85 -9.14 -8.83
CA PHE A 264 17.83 -10.10 -8.38
C PHE A 264 17.76 -10.18 -6.86
N ARG A 265 18.92 -10.27 -6.18
CA ARG A 265 18.99 -10.31 -4.70
C ARG A 265 18.38 -9.06 -4.08
N GLN A 266 18.76 -7.90 -4.58
CA GLN A 266 18.27 -6.62 -4.05
C GLN A 266 16.76 -6.52 -4.21
N LEU A 267 16.22 -6.94 -5.34
CA LEU A 267 14.79 -6.89 -5.62
C LEU A 267 13.99 -7.94 -4.85
N VAL A 268 14.56 -9.13 -4.57
CA VAL A 268 13.93 -10.10 -3.65
C VAL A 268 13.83 -9.51 -2.24
N LYS A 269 14.89 -8.85 -1.76
CA LYS A 269 14.87 -8.17 -0.46
C LYS A 269 13.81 -7.07 -0.44
N GLU A 270 13.79 -6.19 -1.44
CA GLU A 270 12.79 -5.13 -1.55
C GLU A 270 11.37 -5.69 -1.63
N PHE A 271 11.16 -6.78 -2.37
CA PHE A 271 9.87 -7.46 -2.47
C PHE A 271 9.36 -7.93 -1.11
N VAL A 272 10.20 -8.63 -0.35
CA VAL A 272 9.86 -9.12 1.00
C VAL A 272 9.61 -7.96 1.97
N GLU A 273 10.42 -6.90 1.90
CA GLU A 273 10.22 -5.69 2.72
C GLU A 273 8.89 -5.01 2.41
N LEU A 274 8.52 -4.86 1.13
CA LEU A 274 7.24 -4.28 0.72
C LEU A 274 6.05 -5.15 1.09
N LEU A 275 6.19 -6.48 1.07
CA LEU A 275 5.14 -7.40 1.55
C LEU A 275 4.91 -7.28 3.06
N GLY A 276 5.98 -7.08 3.85
CA GLY A 276 5.91 -6.97 5.30
C GLY A 276 5.64 -5.55 5.83
N ALA A 277 5.74 -4.54 4.96
CA ALA A 277 5.60 -3.14 5.37
C ALA A 277 4.16 -2.83 5.84
N PRO A 278 4.00 -2.14 6.99
CA PRO A 278 2.69 -1.66 7.40
C PRO A 278 2.18 -0.62 6.40
N ASN A 279 0.98 -0.86 5.87
CA ASN A 279 0.37 0.00 4.86
C ASN A 279 -1.04 0.44 5.29
N ILE A 280 -1.24 1.75 5.32
CA ILE A 280 -2.48 2.39 5.75
C ILE A 280 -3.65 2.04 4.82
N SER A 281 -3.39 1.85 3.54
CA SER A 281 -4.40 1.44 2.55
C SER A 281 -4.98 0.06 2.86
N ASP A 282 -4.17 -0.84 3.44
CA ASP A 282 -4.63 -2.18 3.82
C ASP A 282 -5.51 -2.15 5.09
N LEU A 283 -5.39 -1.10 5.90
CA LEU A 283 -6.18 -0.88 7.12
C LEU A 283 -7.41 0.00 6.88
N PHE A 284 -7.38 0.82 5.83
CA PHE A 284 -8.44 1.75 5.44
C PHE A 284 -8.67 1.66 3.92
N PRO A 285 -9.55 0.75 3.46
CA PRO A 285 -9.73 0.47 2.03
C PRO A 285 -10.16 1.66 1.16
N PHE A 286 -10.73 2.71 1.75
CA PHE A 286 -11.07 3.93 1.01
C PHE A 286 -9.84 4.77 0.63
N LEU A 287 -8.67 4.49 1.24
CA LEU A 287 -7.41 5.15 0.92
C LEU A 287 -6.61 4.46 -0.18
N THR A 288 -6.98 3.23 -0.57
CA THR A 288 -6.23 2.40 -1.53
C THR A 288 -5.95 3.10 -2.85
N ARG A 289 -6.87 3.95 -3.34
CA ARG A 289 -6.70 4.71 -4.58
C ARG A 289 -5.53 5.70 -4.56
N PHE A 290 -5.12 6.19 -3.38
CA PHE A 290 -4.16 7.29 -3.27
C PHE A 290 -2.71 6.84 -3.12
N ASP A 291 -2.46 5.56 -2.79
CA ASP A 291 -1.12 5.02 -2.52
C ASP A 291 -0.26 5.96 -1.65
N LEU A 292 -0.79 6.37 -0.50
CA LEU A 292 -0.21 7.45 0.33
C LEU A 292 1.24 7.19 0.78
N GLN A 293 1.63 5.93 0.89
CA GLN A 293 2.99 5.52 1.28
C GLN A 293 3.87 5.14 0.06
N GLY A 294 3.34 5.18 -1.16
CA GLY A 294 4.02 4.77 -2.39
C GLY A 294 4.33 3.27 -2.48
N VAL A 295 3.77 2.46 -1.57
CA VAL A 295 4.11 1.04 -1.41
C VAL A 295 3.55 0.22 -2.58
N GLN A 296 2.36 0.55 -3.07
CA GLN A 296 1.78 -0.11 -4.24
C GLN A 296 2.60 0.21 -5.50
N SER A 297 2.97 1.48 -5.70
CA SER A 297 3.78 1.89 -6.86
C SER A 297 5.17 1.25 -6.86
N LYS A 298 5.81 1.13 -5.69
CA LYS A 298 7.09 0.42 -5.54
C LYS A 298 6.94 -1.06 -5.88
N MET A 299 5.92 -1.73 -5.30
CA MET A 299 5.66 -3.14 -5.58
C MET A 299 5.39 -3.39 -7.06
N GLN A 300 4.67 -2.49 -7.75
CA GLN A 300 4.45 -2.60 -9.19
C GLN A 300 5.76 -2.56 -9.99
N LYS A 301 6.71 -1.70 -9.61
CA LYS A 301 8.03 -1.62 -10.27
C LYS A 301 8.83 -2.89 -10.04
N THR A 302 8.91 -3.35 -8.80
CA THR A 302 9.58 -4.60 -8.42
C THR A 302 8.97 -5.80 -9.17
N PHE A 303 7.64 -5.92 -9.17
CA PHE A 303 6.90 -6.94 -9.91
C PHE A 303 7.21 -6.92 -11.41
N THR A 304 7.22 -5.73 -12.04
CA THR A 304 7.52 -5.60 -13.48
C THR A 304 8.90 -6.16 -13.84
N TRP A 305 9.87 -5.98 -12.94
CA TRP A 305 11.21 -6.54 -13.13
C TRP A 305 11.21 -8.07 -13.03
N PHE A 306 10.57 -8.63 -11.99
CA PHE A 306 10.44 -10.09 -11.84
C PHE A 306 9.73 -10.72 -13.04
N ASP A 307 8.65 -10.10 -13.52
CA ASP A 307 7.90 -10.63 -14.66
C ASP A 307 8.76 -10.70 -15.93
N LYS A 308 9.62 -9.70 -16.18
CA LYS A 308 10.57 -9.72 -17.30
C LYS A 308 11.59 -10.84 -17.17
N ILE A 309 12.13 -11.05 -15.98
CA ILE A 309 13.07 -12.14 -15.72
C ILE A 309 12.41 -13.50 -15.95
N PHE A 310 11.22 -13.72 -15.40
CA PHE A 310 10.51 -14.98 -15.62
C PHE A 310 10.16 -15.19 -17.09
N GLU A 311 9.71 -14.16 -17.80
CA GLU A 311 9.43 -14.26 -19.23
C GLU A 311 10.67 -14.64 -20.04
N SER A 312 11.82 -14.01 -19.72
CA SER A 312 13.10 -14.31 -20.34
C SER A 312 13.51 -15.77 -20.11
N VAL A 313 13.47 -16.23 -18.86
CA VAL A 313 13.84 -17.62 -18.51
C VAL A 313 12.88 -18.64 -19.12
N ILE A 314 11.57 -18.38 -19.08
CA ILE A 314 10.55 -19.24 -19.71
C ILE A 314 10.76 -19.31 -21.22
N THR A 315 11.04 -18.18 -21.87
CA THR A 315 11.29 -18.11 -23.30
C THR A 315 12.55 -18.87 -23.67
N GLN A 316 13.63 -18.67 -22.92
CA GLN A 316 14.89 -19.38 -23.16
C GLN A 316 14.68 -20.89 -23.03
N ARG A 317 14.02 -21.33 -21.95
CA ARG A 317 13.77 -22.77 -21.74
C ARG A 317 12.94 -23.40 -22.85
N ARG A 318 11.93 -22.68 -23.36
CA ARG A 318 11.13 -23.17 -24.49
C ARG A 318 11.96 -23.34 -25.76
N LYS A 319 12.93 -22.46 -26.00
CA LYS A 319 13.88 -22.59 -27.12
C LYS A 319 14.79 -23.79 -26.92
N ASP A 320 15.40 -23.93 -25.73
CA ASP A 320 16.29 -25.05 -25.42
C ASP A 320 15.57 -26.39 -25.65
N VAL A 321 14.32 -26.53 -25.17
CA VAL A 321 13.50 -27.74 -25.38
C VAL A 321 13.23 -28.00 -26.87
N ALA A 322 12.92 -26.96 -27.66
CA ALA A 322 12.66 -27.11 -29.08
C ALA A 322 13.93 -27.50 -29.86
N ASP A 323 15.07 -26.91 -29.52
CA ASP A 323 16.38 -27.20 -30.13
C ASP A 323 16.81 -28.63 -29.80
N HIS A 324 16.59 -29.08 -28.55
CA HIS A 324 16.84 -30.47 -28.14
C HIS A 324 15.95 -31.46 -28.89
N GLN A 325 14.65 -31.18 -29.07
CA GLN A 325 13.75 -32.04 -29.86
C GLN A 325 14.20 -32.14 -31.32
N GLN A 326 14.66 -31.04 -31.92
CA GLN A 326 15.22 -31.04 -33.28
C GLN A 326 16.53 -31.85 -33.36
N ALA A 327 17.40 -31.74 -32.35
CA ALA A 327 18.64 -32.52 -32.28
C ALA A 327 18.39 -34.03 -32.09
N GLU A 328 17.35 -34.41 -31.35
CA GLU A 328 16.91 -35.80 -31.21
C GLU A 328 16.39 -36.37 -32.53
N HIS A 329 15.61 -35.59 -33.29
CA HIS A 329 15.20 -35.98 -34.65
C HIS A 329 16.39 -36.16 -35.61
N GLN A 330 17.53 -35.55 -35.30
CA GLN A 330 18.80 -35.70 -36.03
C GLN A 330 19.72 -36.80 -35.46
N GLY A 331 19.23 -37.63 -34.53
CA GLY A 331 19.94 -38.81 -34.03
C GLY A 331 21.04 -38.53 -33.00
N LYS A 332 21.11 -37.33 -32.41
CA LYS A 332 22.03 -37.05 -31.30
C LYS A 332 21.49 -37.63 -29.99
N LYS A 333 22.36 -38.32 -29.24
CA LYS A 333 22.00 -38.93 -27.94
C LYS A 333 21.55 -37.85 -26.95
N LYS A 334 20.42 -38.09 -26.30
CA LYS A 334 19.91 -37.32 -25.16
C LYS A 334 20.90 -37.51 -24.00
N GLU A 335 21.60 -36.45 -23.59
CA GLU A 335 22.11 -36.41 -22.22
C GLU A 335 20.90 -36.29 -21.31
N GLU A 336 20.80 -37.16 -20.30
CA GLU A 336 19.77 -37.08 -19.26
C GLU A 336 20.02 -35.82 -18.43
N GLU A 337 19.56 -34.68 -18.94
CA GLU A 337 19.57 -33.45 -18.18
C GLU A 337 18.49 -33.57 -17.10
N SER A 338 18.88 -33.35 -15.84
CA SER A 338 17.94 -33.45 -14.72
C SER A 338 16.86 -32.39 -14.91
N LYS A 339 15.59 -32.81 -15.03
CA LYS A 339 14.46 -31.87 -15.18
C LYS A 339 14.42 -30.92 -13.98
N ASP A 340 14.58 -29.63 -14.23
CA ASP A 340 14.36 -28.62 -13.20
C ASP A 340 12.86 -28.30 -13.02
N PHE A 341 12.55 -27.52 -11.98
CA PHE A 341 11.16 -27.24 -11.65
C PHE A 341 10.42 -26.47 -12.73
N LEU A 342 11.09 -25.55 -13.41
CA LEU A 342 10.48 -24.83 -14.51
C LEU A 342 10.10 -25.77 -15.65
N GLN A 343 11.00 -26.68 -16.03
CA GLN A 343 10.72 -27.68 -17.05
C GLN A 343 9.48 -28.52 -16.70
N LEU A 344 9.40 -28.98 -15.46
CA LEU A 344 8.25 -29.76 -14.99
C LEU A 344 6.93 -28.95 -15.07
N LEU A 345 6.93 -27.68 -14.63
CA LEU A 345 5.74 -26.83 -14.69
C LEU A 345 5.30 -26.54 -16.13
N LEU A 346 6.26 -26.38 -17.04
CA LEU A 346 5.98 -26.19 -18.47
C LEU A 346 5.43 -27.47 -19.12
N GLU A 347 5.92 -28.66 -18.76
CA GLU A 347 5.37 -29.93 -19.23
C GLU A 347 3.91 -30.10 -18.77
N LEU A 348 3.60 -29.77 -17.52
CA LEU A 348 2.22 -29.79 -17.00
C LEU A 348 1.30 -28.79 -17.73
N ASN A 349 1.84 -27.62 -18.11
CA ASN A 349 1.10 -26.65 -18.92
C ASN A 349 0.79 -27.18 -20.33
N GLN A 350 1.69 -27.95 -20.94
CA GLN A 350 1.54 -28.49 -22.29
C GLN A 350 0.67 -29.76 -22.33
N GLN A 351 0.89 -30.71 -21.43
CA GLN A 351 0.22 -32.02 -21.41
C GLN A 351 -1.29 -31.93 -21.16
N GLN A 352 -1.76 -30.86 -20.51
CA GLN A 352 -3.15 -30.73 -20.05
C GLN A 352 -3.95 -29.68 -20.84
N GLN A 353 -3.46 -29.23 -22.00
CA GLN A 353 -4.22 -28.32 -22.88
C GLN A 353 -5.59 -28.88 -23.35
N GLY A 354 -5.84 -30.19 -23.18
CA GLY A 354 -7.15 -30.83 -23.41
C GLY A 354 -8.10 -30.91 -22.21
N ASP A 355 -7.63 -30.68 -20.98
CA ASP A 355 -8.44 -30.68 -19.75
C ASP A 355 -8.22 -29.36 -19.00
N TYR A 356 -9.13 -28.40 -19.24
CA TYR A 356 -9.09 -27.05 -18.63
C TYR A 356 -9.05 -27.08 -17.09
N LYS A 357 -9.46 -28.19 -16.47
CA LYS A 357 -9.55 -28.32 -15.02
C LYS A 357 -8.20 -28.65 -14.38
N SER A 358 -7.27 -29.23 -15.15
CA SER A 358 -5.96 -29.64 -14.66
C SER A 358 -4.83 -28.72 -15.12
N SER A 359 -4.93 -28.08 -16.29
CA SER A 359 -3.84 -27.22 -16.80
C SER A 359 -3.49 -26.02 -15.90
N LEU A 360 -2.19 -25.70 -15.89
CA LEU A 360 -1.61 -24.51 -15.25
C LEU A 360 -1.61 -23.35 -16.24
N SER A 361 -2.09 -22.17 -15.87
CA SER A 361 -1.92 -20.98 -16.71
C SER A 361 -0.52 -20.39 -16.55
N MET A 362 -0.06 -19.58 -17.51
CA MET A 362 1.27 -18.96 -17.42
C MET A 362 1.40 -18.05 -16.19
N ASN A 363 0.35 -17.30 -15.85
CA ASN A 363 0.34 -16.51 -14.62
C ASN A 363 0.41 -17.39 -13.37
N GLN A 364 -0.17 -18.59 -13.38
CA GLN A 364 -0.03 -19.53 -12.27
C GLN A 364 1.40 -20.08 -12.17
N ILE A 365 2.05 -20.39 -13.28
CA ILE A 365 3.46 -20.82 -13.29
C ILE A 365 4.34 -19.70 -12.71
N LYS A 366 4.23 -18.48 -13.23
CA LYS A 366 5.01 -17.35 -12.74
C LYS A 366 4.70 -17.01 -11.28
N ALA A 367 3.44 -17.11 -10.85
CA ALA A 367 3.05 -16.94 -9.45
C ALA A 367 3.63 -18.03 -8.54
N LEU A 368 3.76 -19.27 -9.02
CA LEU A 368 4.45 -20.34 -8.30
C LEU A 368 5.97 -20.13 -8.23
N LEU A 369 6.58 -19.46 -9.21
CA LEU A 369 8.01 -19.09 -9.15
C LEU A 369 8.29 -17.93 -8.18
N MET A 370 7.28 -17.11 -7.88
CA MET A 370 7.36 -16.00 -6.92
C MET A 370 7.28 -16.44 -5.45
N VAL A 371 6.74 -17.63 -5.17
CA VAL A 371 6.50 -18.16 -3.82
C VAL A 371 7.47 -19.28 -3.52
#